data_AF-A0A855N741-F1
#
_entry.id   AF-A0A855N741-F1
#
_cell.length_a   1.000
_cell.length_b   1.000
_cell.length_c   1.000
_cell.angle_alpha   90.00
_cell.angle_beta   90.00
_cell.angle_gamma   90.00
#
_symmetry.space_group_name_H-M   'P 1'
#
loop_
_entity.id
_entity.type
_entity.pdbx_description
1 polymer ?
#
loop_
_entity_poly.entity_id
_entity_poly.type
_entity_poly.pdbx_seq_one_letter_code
_entity_poly.pdbx_strand_id
1 'polypeptide(L)'
;LDKMVNIIKMAKEQNEKLVAYIVINRASTNPFLYKKIESLRNFIEEMEQDYIKLAQTIIYERERYKVATQLGLGVVEIKDGNKTENEIKSLCKELLGD
;
A
#
# COMPACT_ATOMS: atom_id res chain seq x y z
N LEU A 1 16.03 -2.17 0.87
CA LEU A 1 15.20 -1.50 -0.16
C LEU A 1 15.97 -1.37 -1.47
N ASP A 2 17.26 -1.05 -1.41
CA ASP A 2 18.18 -0.86 -2.54
C ASP A 2 18.16 -1.96 -3.60
N LYS A 3 18.12 -3.24 -3.18
CA LYS A 3 18.02 -4.37 -4.12
C LYS A 3 16.75 -4.30 -4.99
N MET A 4 15.62 -3.88 -4.41
CA MET A 4 14.36 -3.75 -5.15
C MET A 4 14.39 -2.53 -6.08
N VAL A 5 14.97 -1.41 -5.63
CA VAL A 5 15.16 -0.22 -6.46
C VAL A 5 15.97 -0.58 -7.72
N ASN A 6 17.06 -1.34 -7.58
CA ASN A 6 17.85 -1.80 -8.72
C ASN A 6 17.08 -2.73 -9.66
N ILE A 7 16.27 -3.63 -9.11
CA ILE A 7 15.42 -4.53 -9.93
C ILE A 7 14.37 -3.74 -10.71
N ILE A 8 13.72 -2.78 -10.05
CA ILE A 8 12.73 -1.91 -10.71
C ILE A 8 13.42 -1.07 -11.80
N LYS A 9 14.62 -0.55 -11.56
CA LYS A 9 15.40 0.19 -12.56
C LYS A 9 15.66 -0.66 -13.80
N MET A 10 16.16 -1.89 -13.65
CA MET A 10 16.38 -2.81 -14.77
C MET A 10 15.07 -3.12 -15.53
N ALA A 11 13.95 -3.27 -14.81
CA ALA A 11 12.64 -3.49 -15.44
C ALA A 11 12.13 -2.24 -16.18
N LYS A 12 12.39 -1.03 -15.64
CA LYS A 12 12.04 0.25 -16.26
C LYS A 12 12.81 0.49 -17.56
N GLU A 13 14.07 0.06 -17.62
CA GLU A 13 14.89 0.10 -18.85
C GLU A 13 14.30 -0.78 -19.97
N GLN A 14 13.57 -1.85 -19.63
CA GLN A 14 12.86 -2.70 -20.60
C GLN A 14 11.43 -2.23 -20.89
N ASN A 15 10.80 -1.55 -19.93
CA ASN A 15 9.45 -1.01 -20.04
C ASN A 15 9.44 0.43 -19.53
N GLU A 16 9.63 1.39 -20.44
CA GLU A 16 9.66 2.82 -20.12
C GLU A 16 8.37 3.33 -19.48
N LYS A 17 7.25 2.61 -19.60
CA LYS A 17 5.97 2.97 -18.96
C LYS A 17 5.78 2.37 -17.56
N LEU A 18 6.73 1.57 -17.08
CA LEU A 18 6.65 0.95 -15.76
C LEU A 18 6.58 2.02 -14.65
N VAL A 19 5.65 1.85 -13.74
CA VAL A 19 5.55 2.59 -12.48
C VAL A 19 5.41 1.56 -11.37
N ALA A 20 6.25 1.67 -10.34
CA ALA A 20 6.18 0.84 -9.15
C ALA A 20 5.57 1.64 -7.99
N TYR A 21 4.75 0.98 -7.19
CA TYR A 21 4.17 1.57 -5.98
C TYR A 21 4.66 0.82 -4.73
N ILE A 22 5.10 1.58 -3.73
CA ILE A 22 5.37 1.08 -2.39
C ILE A 22 4.10 1.23 -1.56
N VAL A 23 3.62 0.15 -0.96
CA VAL A 23 2.41 0.17 -0.11
C VAL A 23 2.82 -0.16 1.32
N ILE A 24 2.48 0.74 2.26
CA ILE A 24 2.61 0.47 3.69
C ILE A 24 1.41 -0.38 4.10
N ASN A 25 1.66 -1.66 4.40
CA ASN A 25 0.64 -2.60 4.84
C ASN A 25 0.87 -3.07 6.28
N ARG A 26 -0.17 -3.69 6.85
CA ARG A 26 -0.20 -4.18 8.24
C ARG A 26 0.23 -3.12 9.25
N ALA A 27 -0.09 -1.86 8.96
CA ALA A 27 0.18 -0.77 9.88
C ALA A 27 -0.65 -0.96 11.16
N SER A 28 -0.06 -0.70 12.32
CA SER A 28 -0.80 -0.79 13.58
C SER A 28 -1.88 0.29 13.62
N THR A 29 -3.09 -0.06 14.06
CA THR A 29 -4.15 0.92 14.35
C THR A 29 -3.91 1.72 15.63
N ASN A 30 -2.84 1.41 16.38
CA ASN A 30 -2.50 2.11 17.61
C ASN A 30 -2.01 3.55 17.30
N PRO A 31 -2.72 4.60 17.75
CA PRO A 31 -2.33 5.99 17.47
C PRO A 31 -0.93 6.36 17.95
N PHE A 32 -0.42 5.75 19.03
CA PHE A 32 0.92 6.01 19.55
C PHE A 32 2.04 5.55 18.61
N LEU A 33 1.73 4.66 17.66
CA LEU A 33 2.68 4.17 16.66
C LEU A 33 2.65 4.99 15.37
N TYR A 34 1.82 6.03 15.27
CA TYR A 34 1.72 6.90 14.09
C TYR A 34 3.09 7.51 13.70
N LYS A 35 3.89 7.93 14.68
CA LYS A 35 5.24 8.47 14.42
C LYS A 35 6.15 7.49 13.67
N LYS A 36 6.01 6.17 13.89
CA LYS A 36 6.81 5.17 13.18
C LYS A 36 6.41 5.08 11.70
N ILE A 37 5.12 5.25 11.41
CA ILE A 37 4.60 5.31 10.05
C ILE A 37 5.16 6.55 9.36
N GLU A 38 5.07 7.72 9.99
CA GLU A 38 5.63 8.97 9.44
C GLU A 38 7.12 8.87 9.16
N SER A 39 7.92 8.34 10.12
CA SER A 39 9.35 8.15 9.88
C SER A 39 9.64 7.21 8.71
N LEU A 40 8.83 6.15 8.53
CA LEU A 40 8.96 5.25 7.39
C LEU A 40 8.59 5.94 6.07
N ARG A 41 7.53 6.75 6.07
CA ARG A 41 7.13 7.54 4.89
C ARG A 41 8.25 8.47 4.46
N ASN A 42 8.78 9.27 5.38
CA ASN A 42 9.87 10.21 5.10
C ASN A 42 11.10 9.50 4.55
N PHE A 43 11.48 8.35 5.13
CA PHE A 43 12.60 7.55 4.63
C PHE A 43 12.39 7.06 3.19
N ILE A 44 11.15 6.69 2.82
CA ILE A 44 10.82 6.24 1.47
C ILE A 44 10.79 7.43 0.49
N GLU A 45 10.25 8.58 0.91
CA GLU A 45 10.17 9.81 0.10
C GLU A 45 11.59 10.34 -0.23
N GLU A 46 12.56 10.21 0.69
CA GLU A 46 13.97 10.53 0.41
C GLU A 46 14.59 9.62 -0.67
N MET A 47 14.02 8.44 -0.90
CA MET A 47 14.46 7.47 -1.92
C MET A 47 13.62 7.53 -3.20
N GLU A 48 12.68 8.47 -3.30
CA GLU A 48 11.71 8.52 -4.39
C GLU A 48 12.41 8.75 -5.75
N GLN A 49 11.91 8.05 -6.76
CA GLN A 49 12.35 8.15 -8.15
C GLN A 49 11.08 8.36 -8.98
N ASP A 50 11.17 8.97 -10.17
CA ASP A 50 9.99 9.24 -11.02
C ASP A 50 9.14 7.99 -11.35
N TYR A 51 9.73 6.80 -11.24
CA TYR A 51 9.12 5.50 -11.52
C TYR A 51 8.88 4.63 -10.27
N ILE A 52 9.15 5.13 -9.07
CA ILE A 52 8.84 4.46 -7.78
C ILE A 52 8.10 5.46 -6.91
N LYS A 53 6.81 5.21 -6.65
CA LYS A 53 5.94 6.11 -5.89
C LYS A 53 5.53 5.48 -4.56
N LEU A 54 5.43 6.28 -3.51
CA LEU A 54 4.79 5.83 -2.27
C LEU A 54 3.26 5.98 -2.39
N ALA A 55 2.53 4.90 -2.13
CA ALA A 55 1.08 4.96 -2.05
C ALA A 55 0.66 5.80 -0.84
N GLN A 56 -0.28 6.73 -1.04
CA GLN A 56 -0.90 7.53 0.02
C GLN A 56 -1.78 6.66 0.91
N THR A 57 -2.40 5.63 0.33
CA THR A 57 -3.23 4.69 1.08
C THR A 57 -2.38 3.78 1.97
N ILE A 58 -2.72 3.75 3.27
CA ILE A 58 -2.13 2.86 4.26
C ILE A 58 -3.11 1.73 4.58
N ILE A 59 -2.64 0.49 4.50
CA ILE A 59 -3.43 -0.68 4.89
C ILE A 59 -3.13 -1.02 6.35
N TYR A 60 -4.14 -0.88 7.21
CA TYR A 60 -4.00 -1.19 8.63
C TYR A 60 -4.27 -2.66 8.93
N GLU A 61 -3.59 -3.20 9.95
CA GLU A 61 -3.88 -4.52 10.49
C GLU A 61 -5.24 -4.50 11.20
N ARG A 62 -6.18 -5.28 10.68
CA ARG A 62 -7.57 -5.34 11.16
C ARG A 62 -8.08 -6.77 11.12
N GLU A 63 -8.89 -7.16 12.10
CA GLU A 63 -9.45 -8.52 12.20
C GLU A 63 -10.28 -8.93 10.97
N ARG A 64 -10.86 -7.94 10.28
CA ARG A 64 -11.67 -8.15 9.08
C ARG A 64 -10.95 -8.92 7.97
N TYR A 65 -9.64 -8.77 7.81
CA TYR A 65 -8.88 -9.56 6.83
C TYR A 65 -8.95 -11.06 7.14
N LYS A 66 -8.95 -11.44 8.43
CA LYS A 66 -9.10 -12.84 8.85
C LYS A 66 -10.53 -13.33 8.63
N VAL A 67 -11.53 -12.51 8.99
CA VAL A 67 -12.95 -12.84 8.77
C VAL A 67 -13.23 -13.09 7.29
N ALA A 68 -12.76 -12.19 6.41
CA ALA A 68 -12.87 -12.35 4.96
C ALA A 68 -12.25 -13.66 4.48
N THR A 69 -11.03 -13.97 4.94
CA THR A 69 -10.34 -15.22 4.63
C THR A 69 -11.13 -16.45 5.08
N GLN A 70 -11.69 -16.44 6.30
CA GLN A 70 -12.49 -17.55 6.85
C GLN A 70 -13.78 -17.80 6.05
N LEU A 71 -14.36 -16.74 5.50
CA LEU A 71 -15.57 -16.81 4.68
C LEU A 71 -15.30 -17.12 3.21
N GLY A 72 -14.03 -17.20 2.79
CA GLY A 72 -13.66 -17.37 1.38
C GLY A 72 -13.95 -16.13 0.53
N LEU A 73 -13.95 -14.95 1.15
CA LEU A 73 -14.30 -13.67 0.53
C LEU A 73 -13.10 -12.71 0.52
N GLY A 74 -13.10 -11.79 -0.42
CA GLY A 74 -12.36 -10.54 -0.37
C GLY A 74 -12.98 -9.55 0.62
N VAL A 75 -12.16 -8.70 1.23
CA VAL A 75 -12.60 -7.70 2.22
C VAL A 75 -13.69 -6.77 1.69
N VAL A 76 -13.66 -6.45 0.40
CA VAL A 76 -14.63 -5.59 -0.29
C VAL A 76 -15.96 -6.29 -0.59
N GLU A 77 -16.02 -7.61 -0.47
CA GLU A 77 -17.23 -8.41 -0.70
C GLU A 77 -18.10 -8.54 0.56
N ILE A 78 -17.51 -8.27 1.73
CA ILE A 78 -18.26 -8.11 2.98
C ILE A 78 -18.92 -6.72 2.95
N LYS A 79 -20.21 -6.66 2.65
CA LYS A 79 -20.96 -5.40 2.47
C LYS A 79 -21.55 -4.89 3.79
N ASP A 80 -20.73 -4.25 4.61
CA ASP A 80 -21.16 -3.64 5.88
C ASP A 80 -20.61 -2.21 6.12
N GLY A 81 -19.92 -1.62 5.13
CA GLY A 81 -19.42 -0.23 5.19
C GLY A 81 -18.20 -0.03 6.10
N ASN A 82 -17.43 -1.08 6.40
CA ASN A 82 -16.29 -1.00 7.29
C ASN A 82 -15.10 -0.21 6.71
N LYS A 83 -14.31 0.41 7.61
CA LYS A 83 -13.09 1.15 7.26
C LYS A 83 -12.12 0.36 6.38
N THR A 84 -11.95 -0.95 6.59
CA THR A 84 -11.05 -1.75 5.75
C THR A 84 -11.50 -1.84 4.29
N GLU A 85 -12.82 -1.86 4.05
CA GLU A 85 -13.36 -1.83 2.68
C GLU A 85 -12.97 -0.52 1.99
N ASN A 86 -13.10 0.60 2.70
CA ASN A 86 -12.72 1.91 2.19
C ASN A 86 -11.19 2.00 1.93
N GLU A 87 -10.36 1.46 2.83
CA GLU A 87 -8.90 1.41 2.63
C GLU A 87 -8.53 0.67 1.33
N ILE A 88 -9.08 -0.52 1.09
CA ILE A 88 -8.80 -1.27 -0.15
C ILE A 88 -9.34 -0.55 -1.39
N LYS A 89 -10.56 0.01 -1.32
CA LYS A 89 -11.13 0.80 -2.42
C LYS A 89 -10.29 2.03 -2.75
N SER A 90 -9.78 2.74 -1.75
CA SER A 90 -8.89 3.89 -1.95
C SER A 90 -7.58 3.48 -2.63
N LEU A 91 -6.97 2.36 -2.21
CA LEU A 91 -5.76 1.86 -2.87
C LEU A 91 -6.04 1.51 -4.35
N CYS A 92 -7.17 0.86 -4.65
CA CYS A 92 -7.54 0.54 -6.02
C CYS A 92 -7.68 1.81 -6.88
N LYS A 93 -8.36 2.85 -6.37
CA LYS A 93 -8.50 4.13 -7.08
C LYS A 93 -7.14 4.77 -7.36
N GLU A 94 -6.28 4.79 -6.35
CA GLU A 94 -4.93 5.34 -6.45
C GLU A 94 -4.08 4.64 -7.53
N LEU A 95 -4.20 3.31 -7.65
CA LEU A 95 -3.48 2.53 -8.65
C LEU A 95 -4.06 2.65 -10.07
N LEU A 96 -5.38 2.86 -10.19
CA LEU A 96 -6.07 3.00 -11.47
C LEU A 96 -6.05 4.44 -12.00
N GLY A 97 -5.73 5.42 -11.15
CA GLY A 97 -5.72 6.84 -11.50
C GLY A 97 -7.12 7.48 -11.52
N ASP A 98 -8.06 6.91 -10.76
CA ASP A 98 -9.46 7.37 -10.61
C ASP A 98 -9.67 8.37 -9.46
#